data_AF-X1CDK9-F1
#
_entry.id   AF-X1CDK9-F1
#
_cell.length_a   1.000
_cell.length_b   1.000
_cell.length_c   1.000
_cell.angle_alpha   90.00
_cell.angle_beta   90.00
_cell.angle_gamma   90.00
#
_symmetry.space_group_name_H-M   'P 1'
#
loop_
_entity.id
_entity.type
_entity.pdbx_description
1 polymer ?
#
loop_
_entity_poly.entity_id
_entity_poly.type
_entity_poly.pdbx_seq_one_letter_code
_entity_poly.pdbx_strand_id
1 'polypeptide(L)' 'RTLGRWVQRVGIRAGYAGICPLTLRHSRAVYLLDAGMPVNRVSSLLGCSWQVLEKHYAQIEAARLIE' A
#
# COMPACT_ATOMS: atom_id res chain seq x y z
N ARG A 1 13.09 -16.49 -0.21
CA ARG A 1 14.18 -15.64 -0.76
C ARG A 1 14.03 -15.32 -2.27
N THR A 2 13.21 -16.04 -3.04
CA THR A 2 13.04 -15.84 -4.49
C THR A 2 12.09 -14.71 -4.88
N LEU A 3 10.94 -14.58 -4.20
CA LEU A 3 9.91 -13.57 -4.54
C LEU A 3 10.46 -12.14 -4.53
N GLY A 4 11.19 -11.74 -3.48
CA GLY A 4 11.76 -10.39 -3.38
C GLY A 4 12.69 -10.06 -4.56
N ARG A 5 13.50 -11.02 -5.02
CA ARG A 5 14.39 -10.84 -6.19
C ARG A 5 13.60 -10.66 -7.49
N TRP A 6 12.50 -11.39 -7.67
CA TRP A 6 11.64 -11.26 -8.84
C TRP A 6 10.93 -9.91 -8.85
N VAL A 7 10.34 -9.52 -7.73
CA VAL A 7 9.70 -8.20 -7.56
C VAL A 7 10.70 -7.09 -7.86
N GLN A 8 11.90 -7.16 -7.29
CA GLN A 8 12.93 -6.15 -7.54
C GLN A 8 13.35 -6.06 -9.01
N ARG A 9 13.52 -7.20 -9.71
CA ARG A 9 13.84 -7.20 -11.15
C ARG A 9 12.73 -6.58 -12.00
N VAL A 10 11.48 -6.91 -11.71
CA VAL A 10 10.32 -6.32 -12.41
C VAL A 10 10.25 -4.82 -12.15
N GLY A 11 10.49 -4.38 -10.91
CA GLY A 11 10.53 -2.97 -10.54
C GLY A 11 11.58 -2.19 -11.32
N ILE A 12 12.83 -2.68 -11.33
CA ILE A 12 13.92 -2.04 -12.06
C ILE A 12 13.57 -1.91 -13.55
N ARG A 13 13.00 -2.96 -14.15
CA ARG A 13 12.55 -2.93 -15.56
C ARG A 13 11.44 -1.89 -15.80
N ALA A 14 10.58 -1.67 -14.81
CA ALA A 14 9.51 -0.68 -14.85
C ALA A 14 9.96 0.73 -14.44
N GLY A 15 11.24 0.95 -14.14
CA GLY A 15 11.78 2.25 -13.70
C GLY A 15 11.63 2.54 -12.20
N TYR A 16 11.20 1.57 -11.40
CA TYR A 16 11.06 1.72 -9.94
C TYR A 16 12.18 1.03 -9.18
N ALA A 17 12.91 1.78 -8.36
CA ALA A 17 13.94 1.25 -7.47
C ALA A 17 13.37 0.90 -6.07
N GLY A 18 14.01 -0.06 -5.40
CA GLY A 18 13.71 -0.36 -3.98
C GLY A 18 12.38 -1.06 -3.71
N ILE A 19 11.66 -1.54 -4.74
CA ILE A 19 10.37 -2.20 -4.53
C ILE A 19 10.52 -3.59 -3.89
N CYS A 20 9.64 -3.89 -2.95
CA CYS A 20 9.52 -5.19 -2.31
C CYS A 20 8.04 -5.61 -2.21
N PRO A 21 7.74 -6.88 -1.86
CA PRO A 21 6.35 -7.33 -1.73
C PRO A 21 5.52 -6.47 -0.77
N LEU A 22 6.14 -5.96 0.31
CA LEU A 22 5.46 -5.07 1.25
C LEU A 22 5.09 -3.72 0.60
N THR A 23 5.96 -3.16 -0.24
CA THR A 23 5.66 -1.96 -1.04
C THR A 23 4.38 -2.15 -1.86
N LEU A 24 4.26 -3.27 -2.57
CA LEU A 24 3.09 -3.57 -3.39
C LEU A 24 1.82 -3.75 -2.55
N ARG A 25 1.94 -4.35 -1.35
CA ARG A 25 0.84 -4.44 -0.39
C ARG A 25 0.37 -3.05 0.05
N HIS A 26 1.30 -2.12 0.28
CA HIS A 26 0.95 -0.73 0.62
C HIS A 26 0.31 0.00 -0.56
N SER A 27 0.86 -0.11 -1.77
CA SER A 27 0.28 0.48 -2.98
C SER A 27 -1.15 0.00 -3.23
N ARG A 28 -1.43 -1.29 -2.98
CA ARG A 28 -2.80 -1.83 -3.07
C ARG A 28 -3.74 -1.21 -2.04
N ALA A 29 -3.27 -1.00 -0.81
CA ALA A 29 -4.10 -0.39 0.23
C ALA A 29 -4.49 1.04 -0.15
N VAL A 30 -3.52 1.85 -0.60
CA VAL A 30 -3.77 3.21 -1.09
C VAL A 30 -4.74 3.19 -2.27
N TYR A 31 -4.51 2.35 -3.27
CA TYR A 31 -5.41 2.23 -4.43
C TYR A 31 -6.86 1.92 -4.03
N LEU A 32 -7.08 1.05 -3.05
CA LEU A 32 -8.43 0.71 -2.58
C LEU A 32 -9.07 1.87 -1.81
N LEU A 33 -8.30 2.58 -0.99
CA LEU A 33 -8.78 3.76 -0.27
C LEU A 33 -9.13 4.89 -1.26
N ASP A 34 -8.28 5.11 -2.27
CA ASP A 34 -8.49 6.11 -3.33
C ASP A 34 -9.73 5.79 -4.18
N ALA A 35 -10.06 4.51 -4.34
CA ALA A 35 -11.29 4.07 -4.98
C ALA A 35 -12.54 4.25 -4.08
N GLY A 36 -12.41 4.87 -2.91
CA GLY A 36 -13.50 5.10 -1.96
C GLY A 36 -13.89 3.86 -1.15
N MET A 37 -13.05 2.82 -1.11
CA MET A 37 -13.34 1.63 -0.30
C MET A 37 -13.21 1.97 1.19
N PRO A 38 -14.19 1.61 2.03
CA PRO A 38 -14.12 1.93 3.44
C PRO A 38 -12.98 1.15 4.13
N VAL A 39 -12.30 1.83 5.06
CA VAL A 39 -11.08 1.37 5.74
C VAL A 39 -11.24 -0.04 6.36
N ASN A 40 -12.40 -0.35 6.92
CA ASN A 40 -12.72 -1.66 7.50
C ASN A 40 -12.70 -2.82 6.48
N ARG A 41 -13.15 -2.56 5.24
CA ARG A 41 -13.10 -3.54 4.15
C ARG A 41 -11.68 -3.70 3.64
N VAL A 42 -10.93 -2.61 3.52
CA VAL A 42 -9.51 -2.68 3.14
C VAL A 42 -8.69 -3.45 4.18
N SER A 43 -8.92 -3.22 5.48
CA SER A 43 -8.23 -3.94 6.56
C SER A 43 -8.55 -5.44 6.56
N SER A 44 -9.82 -5.80 6.29
CA SER A 44 -10.23 -7.21 6.13
C SER A 44 -9.55 -7.88 4.93
N LEU A 45 -9.51 -7.21 3.77
CA LEU A 45 -8.88 -7.74 2.55
C LEU A 45 -7.37 -7.93 2.68
N LEU A 46 -6.71 -7.04 3.41
CA LEU A 46 -5.28 -7.14 3.66
C LEU A 46 -4.96 -8.09 4.83
N GLY A 47 -5.93 -8.38 5.70
CA GLY A 47 -5.72 -9.20 6.88
C GLY A 47 -4.86 -8.51 7.93
N CYS A 48 -5.09 -7.21 8.16
CA CYS A 48 -4.46 -6.47 9.25
C CYS A 48 -5.51 -5.81 10.14
N SER A 49 -5.13 -5.42 11.36
CA SER A 49 -6.05 -4.72 12.24
C SER A 49 -6.39 -3.34 11.68
N TRP A 50 -7.64 -2.94 11.92
CA TRP A 50 -8.16 -1.64 11.50
C TRP A 50 -7.32 -0.48 12.06
N GLN A 51 -6.92 -0.57 13.34
CA GLN A 51 -6.11 0.44 14.03
C GLN A 51 -4.74 0.69 13.36
N VAL A 52 -4.09 -0.38 12.88
CA VAL A 52 -2.78 -0.27 12.22
C VAL A 52 -2.93 0.37 10.85
N LEU A 53 -3.99 0.03 10.12
CA LEU A 53 -4.25 0.56 8.79
C LEU A 53 -4.67 2.05 8.87
N GLU A 54 -5.59 2.38 9.77
CA GLU A 54 -6.04 3.76 10.00
C GLU A 54 -4.87 4.67 10.36
N LYS A 55 -4.02 4.29 11.32
CA LYS A 55 -2.87 5.12 11.72
C LYS A 55 -1.87 5.34 10.57
N HIS A 56 -1.62 4.33 9.74
CA HIS A 56 -0.64 4.43 8.65
C HIS A 56 -1.15 5.23 7.45
N TYR A 57 -2.46 5.18 7.16
CA TYR A 57 -3.03 5.84 5.97
C TYR A 57 -3.81 7.12 6.26
N ALA A 58 -4.21 7.38 7.51
CA ALA A 58 -4.79 8.67 7.91
C ALA A 58 -3.83 9.84 7.63
N GLN A 59 -2.52 9.60 7.64
CA GLN A 59 -1.52 10.60 7.26
C GLN A 59 -1.60 11.00 5.77
N ILE A 60 -2.05 10.08 4.89
CA ILE A 60 -2.21 10.37 3.46
C ILE A 60 -3.42 11.27 3.23
N GLU A 61 -4.54 10.98 3.90
CA GLU A 61 -5.73 11.84 3.86
C GLU A 61 -5.46 13.23 4.45
N ALA A 62 -4.71 13.30 5.56
CA ALA A 62 -4.31 14.58 6.14
C ALA A 62 -3.42 15.41 5.20
N ALA A 63 -2.51 14.76 4.45
CA ALA A 63 -1.67 15.45 3.46
C ALA A 63 -2.49 15.99 2.28
N ARG A 64 -3.58 15.32 1.89
CA ARG A 64 -4.48 15.75 0.80
C ARG A 64 -5.34 16.96 1.14
N LEU A 65 -5.63 17.19 2.41
CA LEU A 65 -6.44 18.34 2.85
C LEU A 65 -5.67 19.66 2.88
N ILE A 66 -4.36 19.62 2.60
CA ILE A 66 -3.46 20.78 2.64
C ILE A 66 -3.17 21.33 1.22
N GLU A 67 -3.49 20.55 0.17
CA GLU A 67 -3.47 20.99 -1.25
C GLU A 67 -4.82 21.56 -1.69
#